data_AF-A0AAJ6YB04-F1
#
_entry.id   AF-A0AAJ6YB04-F1
#
_cell.length_a   1.000
_cell.length_b   1.000
_cell.length_c   1.000
_cell.angle_alpha   90.00
_cell.angle_beta   90.00
_cell.angle_gamma   90.00
#
_symmetry.space_group_name_H-M   'P 1'
#
loop_
_entity.id
_entity.type
_entity.pdbx_description
1 polymer ?
#
loop_
_entity_poly.entity_id
_entity_poly.type
_entity_poly.pdbx_seq_one_letter_code
_entity_poly.pdbx_strand_id
1 'polypeptide(L)'
;MSPETWRGSRPRAYGNRKEQPWRSIYVWDSRMPPLYEVMRPAFRVLRVFGLAPYVLSKDGSSARMRVCNVYCLHSLVSACVYFDCTYRLLKIYENMHLELSTGASIIIYEIFLNVFVVTSDLVLDIARRGRIVNLCNRLANFDTALGIIWKPPPRILRKRLIGFIIANILIWSVIVDLSARSFKDTYLNMIRHTIIYLATAVGIFKFCGAILLLEQRFGQLNNLALRDGPNIFAEVKSTQAKSKSKFPRFNKLL
;
A
#
# COMPACT_ATOMS: atom_id res chain seq x y z
N MET A 1 -15.75 -39.59 -61.56
CA MET A 1 -15.67 -39.91 -60.12
C MET A 1 -15.51 -38.60 -59.36
N SER A 2 -16.57 -38.12 -58.70
CA SER A 2 -16.50 -37.25 -57.51
C SER A 2 -16.44 -38.15 -56.25
N PRO A 3 -16.07 -37.69 -55.04
CA PRO A 3 -16.82 -36.70 -54.21
C PRO A 3 -15.93 -35.67 -53.45
N GLU A 4 -16.35 -34.42 -53.17
CA GLU A 4 -17.08 -33.94 -51.95
C GLU A 4 -16.54 -34.49 -50.61
N THR A 5 -15.92 -33.72 -49.70
CA THR A 5 -16.49 -32.92 -48.58
C THR A 5 -15.33 -32.74 -47.57
N TRP A 6 -15.08 -31.63 -46.87
CA TRP A 6 -15.77 -31.21 -45.64
C TRP A 6 -15.29 -29.80 -45.23
N ARG A 7 -16.24 -28.87 -45.10
CA ARG A 7 -16.08 -27.63 -44.33
C ARG A 7 -16.17 -27.96 -42.85
N GLY A 8 -15.12 -27.64 -42.09
CA GLY A 8 -15.13 -27.63 -40.63
C GLY A 8 -15.64 -26.29 -40.10
N SER A 9 -16.85 -26.32 -39.55
CA SER A 9 -17.61 -25.22 -38.98
C SER A 9 -16.89 -24.54 -37.81
N ARG A 10 -16.72 -23.21 -37.87
CA ARG A 10 -16.43 -22.39 -36.67
C ARG A 10 -17.71 -22.32 -35.83
N PRO A 11 -17.67 -22.61 -34.52
CA PRO A 11 -18.84 -22.38 -33.67
C PRO A 11 -19.10 -20.87 -33.57
N ARG A 12 -20.29 -20.44 -33.98
CA ARG A 12 -20.85 -19.12 -33.66
C ARG A 12 -21.56 -19.16 -32.31
N ALA A 13 -21.33 -18.07 -31.58
CA ALA A 13 -22.20 -17.40 -30.62
C ALA A 13 -22.38 -18.02 -29.22
N TYR A 14 -21.83 -17.31 -28.23
CA TYR A 14 -22.55 -17.03 -26.98
C TYR A 14 -22.39 -15.56 -26.58
N GLY A 15 -23.52 -14.86 -26.54
CA GLY A 15 -23.79 -13.82 -25.55
C GLY A 15 -23.41 -12.40 -25.92
N ASN A 16 -24.44 -11.62 -26.28
CA ASN A 16 -24.52 -10.17 -26.12
C ASN A 16 -23.84 -9.70 -24.83
N ARG A 17 -22.56 -9.32 -24.91
CA ARG A 17 -21.84 -8.70 -23.81
C ARG A 17 -22.13 -7.20 -23.92
N LYS A 18 -23.21 -6.76 -23.27
CA LYS A 18 -23.52 -5.34 -23.03
C LYS A 18 -22.21 -4.62 -22.71
N GLU A 19 -21.78 -3.74 -23.61
CA GLU A 19 -20.58 -2.94 -23.44
C GLU A 19 -20.72 -2.17 -22.13
N GLN A 20 -19.89 -2.54 -21.16
CA GLN A 20 -19.86 -1.88 -19.88
C GLN A 20 -19.23 -0.49 -20.06
N PRO A 21 -19.96 0.62 -19.84
CA PRO A 21 -19.54 1.97 -20.21
C PRO A 21 -18.32 2.49 -19.42
N TRP A 22 -17.84 1.75 -18.42
CA TRP A 22 -16.61 2.08 -17.69
C TRP A 22 -15.33 1.56 -18.35
N ARG A 23 -15.41 0.73 -19.41
CA ARG A 23 -14.22 0.23 -20.12
C ARG A 23 -13.52 1.29 -20.97
N SER A 24 -14.18 2.38 -21.36
CA SER A 24 -13.62 3.37 -22.30
C SER A 24 -12.83 4.50 -21.64
N ILE A 25 -12.83 4.63 -20.32
CA ILE A 25 -12.23 5.80 -19.64
C ILE A 25 -10.82 5.51 -19.10
N TYR A 26 -10.42 4.24 -19.00
CA TYR A 26 -9.07 3.85 -18.64
C TYR A 26 -8.57 2.82 -19.64
N VAL A 27 -7.86 3.28 -20.66
CA VAL A 27 -6.97 2.41 -21.43
C VAL A 27 -5.87 2.00 -20.46
N TRP A 28 -6.04 0.83 -19.84
CA TRP A 28 -5.02 0.24 -18.99
C TRP A 28 -3.74 0.17 -19.81
N ASP A 29 -2.67 0.82 -19.35
CA ASP A 29 -1.34 0.54 -19.87
C ASP A 29 -1.05 -0.91 -19.51
N SER A 30 -1.21 -1.81 -20.48
CA SER A 30 -1.08 -3.26 -20.35
C SER A 30 0.29 -3.71 -19.84
N ARG A 31 1.22 -2.77 -19.62
CA ARG A 31 2.56 -2.96 -19.08
C ARG A 31 2.65 -2.77 -17.56
N MET A 32 1.61 -2.31 -16.85
CA MET A 32 1.61 -2.13 -15.40
C MET A 32 0.54 -2.95 -14.66
N PRO A 33 0.93 -3.78 -13.67
CA PRO A 33 -0.02 -4.40 -12.75
C PRO A 33 -0.91 -3.36 -12.04
N PRO A 34 -2.23 -3.61 -11.86
CA PRO A 34 -3.19 -2.66 -11.28
C PRO A 34 -2.76 -2.14 -9.91
N LEU A 35 -2.10 -2.98 -9.11
CA LEU A 35 -1.57 -2.60 -7.80
C LEU A 35 -0.61 -1.41 -7.88
N TYR A 36 0.32 -1.42 -8.83
CA TYR A 36 1.34 -0.39 -8.92
C TYR A 36 0.79 0.93 -9.43
N GLU A 37 -0.27 0.91 -10.23
CA GLU A 37 -0.94 2.12 -10.69
C GLU A 37 -1.57 2.89 -9.52
N VAL A 38 -2.22 2.17 -8.61
CA VAL A 38 -2.84 2.74 -7.41
C VAL A 38 -1.81 3.25 -6.41
N MET A 39 -0.73 2.48 -6.19
CA MET A 39 0.29 2.86 -5.22
C MET A 39 1.23 3.96 -5.73
N ARG A 40 1.31 4.19 -7.04
CA ARG A 40 2.25 5.16 -7.64
C ARG A 40 2.21 6.56 -7.02
N PRO A 41 1.05 7.23 -6.86
CA PRO A 41 1.00 8.55 -6.21
C PRO A 41 1.46 8.49 -4.75
N ALA A 42 1.05 7.47 -4.00
CA ALA A 42 1.46 7.30 -2.61
C ALA A 42 2.98 7.14 -2.48
N PHE A 43 3.59 6.31 -3.34
CA PHE A 43 5.05 6.12 -3.34
C PHE A 43 5.84 7.37 -3.73
N ARG A 44 5.28 8.26 -4.56
CA ARG A 44 5.93 9.55 -4.83
C ARG A 44 6.01 10.41 -3.57
N VAL A 45 4.90 10.52 -2.83
CA VAL A 45 4.87 11.25 -1.56
C VAL A 45 5.83 10.61 -0.56
N LEU A 46 5.75 9.29 -0.37
CA LEU A 46 6.60 8.57 0.57
C LEU A 46 8.10 8.74 0.29
N ARG A 47 8.50 8.82 -0.98
CA ARG A 47 9.90 9.05 -1.36
C ARG A 47 10.42 10.40 -0.91
N VAL A 48 9.61 11.46 -0.99
CA VAL A 48 10.01 12.80 -0.55
C VAL A 48 10.41 12.79 0.93
N PHE A 49 9.72 11.99 1.74
CA PHE A 49 9.99 11.85 3.18
C PHE A 49 11.04 10.77 3.51
N GLY A 50 11.62 10.11 2.52
CA GLY A 50 12.58 9.01 2.74
C GLY A 50 11.93 7.70 3.21
N LEU A 51 10.60 7.56 3.14
CA LEU A 51 9.83 6.39 3.60
C LEU A 51 9.54 5.37 2.49
N ALA A 52 10.35 5.38 1.43
CA ALA A 52 10.20 4.50 0.29
C ALA A 52 11.54 4.25 -0.46
N PRO A 53 12.46 3.44 0.11
CA PRO A 53 13.77 3.14 -0.49
C PRO A 53 13.69 2.13 -1.67
N TYR A 54 12.67 2.26 -2.52
CA TYR A 54 12.40 1.34 -3.63
C TYR A 54 11.89 2.09 -4.87
N VAL A 55 12.25 1.55 -6.03
CA VAL A 55 11.91 2.10 -7.35
C VAL A 55 10.95 1.18 -8.07
N LEU A 56 10.00 1.77 -8.80
CA LEU A 56 9.20 1.02 -9.76
C LEU A 56 9.95 1.03 -11.08
N SER A 57 10.58 -0.09 -11.43
CA SER A 57 11.32 -0.24 -12.68
C SER A 57 10.40 -0.84 -13.75
N LYS A 58 10.59 -0.37 -14.98
CA LYS A 58 9.91 -0.85 -16.19
C LYS A 58 10.84 -1.72 -17.05
N ASP A 59 11.79 -2.48 -16.49
CA ASP A 59 12.57 -3.37 -17.38
C ASP A 59 11.72 -4.56 -17.81
N GLY A 60 11.54 -4.69 -19.12
CA GLY A 60 10.83 -5.79 -19.76
C GLY A 60 9.31 -5.59 -19.89
N SER A 61 8.60 -6.71 -20.03
CA SER A 61 7.17 -6.77 -20.37
C SER A 61 6.21 -6.37 -19.24
N SER A 62 6.69 -6.24 -18.00
CA SER A 62 5.85 -5.92 -16.84
C SER A 62 6.60 -5.09 -15.80
N ALA A 63 6.01 -3.98 -15.36
CA ALA A 63 6.58 -3.15 -14.29
C ALA A 63 6.71 -3.95 -12.98
N ARG A 64 7.89 -3.86 -12.34
CA ARG A 64 8.18 -4.53 -11.06
C ARG A 64 8.88 -3.58 -10.09
N MET A 65 8.61 -3.77 -8.80
CA MET A 65 9.31 -3.02 -7.77
C MET A 65 10.69 -3.61 -7.53
N ARG A 66 11.68 -2.74 -7.31
CA ARG A 66 13.06 -3.11 -6.98
C ARG A 66 13.60 -2.26 -5.85
N VAL A 67 14.56 -2.84 -5.13
CA VAL A 67 15.39 -2.09 -4.19
C VAL A 67 16.23 -1.05 -4.95
N CYS A 68 16.41 0.12 -4.37
CA CYS A 68 17.18 1.21 -4.97
C CYS A 68 18.17 1.76 -3.95
N ASN A 69 19.47 1.65 -4.23
CA ASN A 69 20.51 2.15 -3.33
C ASN A 69 20.50 3.67 -3.21
N VAL A 70 20.16 4.40 -4.29
CA VAL A 70 20.04 5.86 -4.27
C VAL A 70 18.91 6.31 -3.33
N TYR A 71 17.74 5.68 -3.42
CA TYR A 71 16.64 6.00 -2.51
C TYR A 71 16.89 5.48 -1.09
N CYS A 72 17.69 4.42 -0.91
CA CYS A 72 18.16 4.00 0.41
C CYS A 72 19.08 5.05 1.05
N LEU A 73 20.00 5.64 0.26
CA LEU A 73 20.84 6.73 0.73
C LEU A 73 20.00 7.96 1.08
N HIS A 74 19.00 8.29 0.25
CA HIS A 74 18.05 9.35 0.57
C HIS A 74 17.32 9.09 1.89
N SER A 75 16.82 7.87 2.13
CA SER A 75 16.22 7.49 3.41
C SER A 75 17.17 7.67 4.59
N LEU A 76 18.46 7.33 4.44
CA LEU A 76 19.48 7.55 5.48
C LEU A 76 19.68 9.04 5.76
N VAL A 77 19.77 9.88 4.71
CA VAL A 77 19.87 11.33 4.85
C VAL A 77 18.64 11.90 5.56
N SER A 78 17.43 11.48 5.16
CA SER A 78 16.19 11.87 5.83
C SER A 78 16.20 11.48 7.31
N ALA A 79 16.69 10.29 7.64
CA ALA A 79 16.83 9.86 9.04
C ALA A 79 17.77 10.80 9.83
N CYS A 80 18.93 11.15 9.28
CA CYS A 80 19.84 12.10 9.91
C CYS A 80 19.19 13.47 10.16
N VAL A 81 18.40 13.96 9.19
CA VAL A 81 17.65 15.22 9.34
C VAL A 81 16.62 15.11 10.45
N TYR A 82 15.85 14.03 10.52
CA TYR A 82 14.86 13.85 11.59
C TYR A 82 15.51 13.72 12.97
N PHE A 83 16.64 13.04 13.08
CA PHE A 83 17.43 12.98 14.32
C PHE A 83 17.97 14.35 14.74
N ASP A 84 18.54 15.15 13.81
CA ASP A 84 19.01 16.52 14.13
C ASP A 84 17.86 17.44 14.56
N CYS A 85 16.74 17.43 13.84
CA CYS A 85 15.54 18.19 14.20
C CYS A 85 15.08 17.82 15.61
N THR A 86 14.99 16.53 15.91
CA THR A 86 14.59 16.01 17.22
C THR A 86 15.53 16.47 18.32
N TYR A 87 16.83 16.24 18.14
CA TYR A 87 17.84 16.57 19.13
C TYR A 87 17.79 18.04 19.51
N ARG A 88 17.65 18.92 18.51
CA ARG A 88 17.54 20.36 18.74
C ARG A 88 16.26 20.72 19.49
N LEU A 89 15.13 20.13 19.14
CA LEU A 89 13.87 20.36 19.84
C LEU A 89 13.96 19.89 21.30
N LEU A 90 14.46 18.68 21.55
CA LEU A 90 14.65 18.15 22.90
C LEU A 90 15.52 19.07 23.76
N LYS A 91 16.65 19.54 23.22
CA LYS A 91 17.54 20.47 23.94
C LYS A 91 16.87 21.80 24.29
N ILE A 92 15.99 22.29 23.42
CA ILE A 92 15.22 23.52 23.67
C ILE A 92 14.21 23.29 24.79
N TYR A 93 13.46 22.19 24.73
CA TYR A 93 12.43 21.87 25.73
C TYR A 93 13.01 21.46 27.08
N GLU A 94 14.19 20.83 27.11
CA GLU A 94 14.93 20.55 28.36
C GLU A 94 15.27 21.86 29.10
N ASN A 95 15.73 22.87 28.36
CA ASN A 95 16.00 24.19 28.92
C ASN A 95 14.72 24.92 29.39
N MET A 96 13.58 24.72 28.72
CA MET A 96 12.29 25.30 29.12
C MET A 96 11.61 24.55 30.28
N HIS A 97 11.84 23.24 30.43
CA HIS A 97 11.25 22.42 31.49
C HIS A 97 11.73 22.85 32.90
N LEU A 98 12.86 23.54 32.97
CA LEU A 98 13.33 24.16 34.21
C LEU A 98 12.44 25.34 34.68
N GLU A 99 11.58 25.89 33.82
CA GLU A 99 10.81 27.11 34.12
C GLU A 99 9.27 26.92 34.15
N LEU A 100 8.67 25.88 33.54
CA LEU A 100 7.21 25.74 33.51
C LEU A 100 6.63 24.31 33.70
N SER A 101 5.51 24.33 34.43
CA SER A 101 4.48 23.32 34.76
C SER A 101 4.02 22.34 33.65
N THR A 102 3.23 21.34 34.05
CA THR A 102 2.63 20.14 33.39
C THR A 102 2.40 20.16 31.87
N GLY A 103 2.22 21.32 31.25
CA GLY A 103 2.08 21.46 29.79
C GLY A 103 3.36 21.16 29.00
N ALA A 104 4.54 21.44 29.58
CA ALA A 104 5.82 21.13 28.93
C ALA A 104 6.03 19.61 28.76
N SER A 105 5.56 18.81 29.73
CA SER A 105 5.67 17.35 29.69
C SER A 105 4.88 16.74 28.53
N ILE A 106 3.66 17.23 28.25
CA ILE A 106 2.83 16.73 27.15
C ILE A 106 3.54 16.92 25.80
N ILE A 107 4.15 18.09 25.59
CA ILE A 107 4.88 18.41 24.35
C ILE A 107 6.10 17.50 24.19
N ILE A 108 6.83 17.21 25.28
CA ILE A 108 7.96 16.29 25.26
C ILE A 108 7.51 14.87 24.88
N TYR A 109 6.41 14.38 25.47
CA TYR A 109 5.84 13.06 25.11
C TYR A 109 5.42 13.00 23.64
N GLU A 110 4.81 14.07 23.13
CA GLU A 110 4.38 14.16 21.74
C GLU A 110 5.55 14.14 20.76
N ILE A 111 6.61 14.90 21.04
CA ILE A 111 7.86 14.88 20.26
C ILE A 111 8.46 13.47 20.30
N PHE A 112 8.55 12.86 21.49
CA PHE A 112 9.10 11.52 21.64
C PHE A 112 8.33 10.48 20.83
N LEU A 113 6.99 10.48 20.90
CA LEU A 113 6.14 9.58 20.13
C LEU A 113 6.32 9.76 18.63
N ASN A 114 6.31 11.00 18.13
CA ASN A 114 6.52 11.29 16.71
C ASN A 114 7.86 10.75 16.21
N VAL A 115 8.91 10.97 16.99
CA VAL A 115 10.26 10.52 16.67
C VAL A 115 10.35 9.01 16.68
N PHE A 116 9.78 8.38 17.69
CA PHE A 116 9.74 6.92 17.78
C PHE A 116 9.05 6.32 16.55
N VAL A 117 7.90 6.86 16.15
CA VAL A 117 7.15 6.40 14.98
C VAL A 117 7.95 6.60 13.69
N VAL A 118 8.48 7.80 13.44
CA VAL A 118 9.22 8.10 12.19
C VAL A 118 10.50 7.29 12.10
N THR A 119 11.25 7.20 13.20
CA THR A 119 12.53 6.49 13.24
C THR A 119 12.32 4.98 13.08
N SER A 120 11.32 4.40 13.77
CA SER A 120 11.03 2.98 13.65
C SER A 120 10.56 2.61 12.24
N ASP A 121 9.71 3.42 11.59
CA ASP A 121 9.28 3.18 10.21
C ASP A 121 10.47 3.28 9.23
N LEU A 122 11.35 4.27 9.38
CA LEU A 122 12.57 4.42 8.59
C LEU A 122 13.53 3.22 8.73
N VAL A 123 13.81 2.81 9.96
CA VAL A 123 14.70 1.68 10.25
C VAL A 123 14.11 0.40 9.66
N LEU A 124 12.80 0.17 9.83
CA LEU A 124 12.11 -0.99 9.27
C LEU A 124 12.14 -0.97 7.74
N ASP A 125 11.94 0.19 7.10
CA ASP A 125 12.02 0.34 5.65
C ASP A 125 13.40 0.02 5.11
N ILE A 126 14.46 0.55 5.73
CA ILE A 126 15.84 0.31 5.30
C ILE A 126 16.23 -1.15 5.51
N ALA A 127 15.92 -1.71 6.68
CA ALA A 127 16.30 -3.07 7.06
C ALA A 127 15.50 -4.14 6.31
N ARG A 128 14.20 -3.91 6.08
CA ARG A 128 13.29 -4.89 5.46
C ARG A 128 12.95 -4.57 4.00
N ARG A 129 13.65 -3.63 3.36
CA ARG A 129 13.40 -3.20 1.95
C ARG A 129 13.21 -4.37 0.98
N GLY A 130 14.07 -5.39 1.05
CA GLY A 130 13.98 -6.56 0.17
C GLY A 130 12.71 -7.39 0.39
N ARG A 131 12.28 -7.53 1.64
CA ARG A 131 11.04 -8.24 2.00
C ARG A 131 9.80 -7.47 1.54
N ILE A 132 9.79 -6.14 1.72
CA ILE A 132 8.70 -5.27 1.28
C ILE A 132 8.56 -5.33 -0.25
N VAL A 133 9.66 -5.19 -0.98
CA VAL A 133 9.68 -5.30 -2.44
C VAL A 133 9.16 -6.66 -2.90
N ASN A 134 9.64 -7.74 -2.29
CA ASN A 134 9.17 -9.10 -2.61
C ASN A 134 7.68 -9.29 -2.30
N LEU A 135 7.19 -8.75 -1.20
CA LEU A 135 5.77 -8.79 -0.84
C LEU A 135 4.93 -8.06 -1.89
N CYS A 136 5.29 -6.83 -2.26
CA CYS A 136 4.58 -6.06 -3.28
C CYS A 136 4.59 -6.76 -4.65
N ASN A 137 5.72 -7.36 -5.03
CA ASN A 137 5.83 -8.14 -6.27
C ASN A 137 4.95 -9.40 -6.25
N ARG A 138 4.88 -10.12 -5.13
CA ARG A 138 3.98 -11.27 -4.96
C ARG A 138 2.52 -10.87 -5.01
N LEU A 139 2.16 -9.77 -4.36
CA LEU A 139 0.81 -9.21 -4.41
C LEU A 139 0.41 -8.81 -5.84
N ALA A 140 1.31 -8.17 -6.59
CA ALA A 140 1.05 -7.81 -7.98
C ALA A 140 0.86 -9.04 -8.88
N ASN A 141 1.67 -10.08 -8.69
CA ASN A 141 1.52 -11.35 -9.42
C ASN A 141 0.20 -12.04 -9.06
N PHE A 142 -0.19 -12.01 -7.79
CA PHE A 142 -1.47 -12.55 -7.32
C PHE A 142 -2.66 -11.83 -7.96
N ASP A 143 -2.65 -10.50 -7.97
CA ASP A 143 -3.71 -9.70 -8.59
C ASP A 143 -3.81 -9.98 -10.10
N THR A 144 -2.66 -10.18 -10.76
CA THR A 144 -2.59 -10.52 -12.18
C THR A 144 -3.13 -11.92 -12.45
N ALA A 145 -2.79 -12.91 -11.61
CA ALA A 145 -3.23 -14.29 -11.74
C ALA A 145 -4.75 -14.45 -11.54
N LEU A 146 -5.34 -13.68 -10.63
CA LEU A 146 -6.78 -13.66 -10.42
C LEU A 146 -7.54 -12.80 -11.44
N GLY A 147 -6.84 -12.15 -12.38
CA GLY A 147 -7.46 -11.24 -13.34
C GLY A 147 -8.20 -10.10 -12.64
N ILE A 148 -7.74 -9.67 -11.46
CA ILE A 148 -8.40 -8.63 -10.67
C ILE A 148 -8.27 -7.31 -11.43
N ILE A 149 -9.36 -6.93 -12.09
CA ILE A 149 -9.54 -5.58 -12.62
C ILE A 149 -9.86 -4.71 -11.43
N TRP A 150 -8.85 -3.99 -10.93
CA TRP A 150 -9.07 -3.04 -9.84
C TRP A 150 -10.10 -2.01 -10.29
N LYS A 151 -11.20 -1.86 -9.52
CA LYS A 151 -12.16 -0.79 -9.78
C LYS A 151 -11.63 0.47 -9.13
N PRO A 152 -11.40 1.56 -9.87
CA PRO A 152 -11.03 2.82 -9.26
C PRO A 152 -12.06 3.18 -8.18
N PRO A 153 -11.63 3.74 -7.03
CA PRO A 153 -12.54 4.15 -5.99
C PRO A 153 -13.52 5.14 -6.60
N PRO A 154 -14.79 5.10 -6.18
CA PRO A 154 -15.80 5.99 -6.71
C PRO A 154 -15.30 7.44 -6.62
N ARG A 155 -15.58 8.25 -7.65
CA ARG A 155 -15.10 9.65 -7.74
C ARG A 155 -15.32 10.45 -6.44
N ILE A 156 -16.37 10.11 -5.71
CA ILE A 156 -16.72 10.66 -4.39
C ILE A 156 -15.63 10.37 -3.34
N LEU A 157 -15.13 9.13 -3.26
CA LEU A 157 -14.07 8.77 -2.31
C LEU A 157 -12.77 9.50 -2.63
N ARG A 158 -12.45 9.67 -3.92
CA ARG A 158 -11.29 10.46 -4.35
C ARG A 158 -11.40 11.93 -3.94
N LYS A 159 -12.57 12.55 -4.13
CA LYS A 159 -12.83 13.93 -3.67
C LYS A 159 -12.74 14.05 -2.14
N ARG A 160 -13.28 13.08 -1.40
CA ARG A 160 -13.18 13.02 0.07
C ARG A 160 -11.74 12.88 0.56
N LEU A 161 -10.93 12.05 -0.10
CA LEU A 161 -9.51 11.89 0.24
C LEU A 161 -8.73 13.18 0.01
N ILE A 162 -8.97 13.85 -1.11
CA ILE A 162 -8.34 15.15 -1.40
C ILE A 162 -8.78 16.21 -0.37
N GLY A 163 -10.07 16.26 -0.05
CA GLY A 163 -10.60 17.15 0.99
C GLY A 163 -9.99 16.88 2.36
N PHE A 164 -9.83 15.60 2.74
CA PHE A 164 -9.18 15.21 3.99
C PHE A 164 -7.71 15.63 4.06
N ILE A 165 -6.97 15.50 2.95
CA ILE A 165 -5.58 15.96 2.85
C ILE A 165 -5.49 17.48 3.01
N ILE A 166 -6.34 18.23 2.30
CA ILE A 166 -6.37 19.70 2.40
C ILE A 166 -6.75 20.14 3.82
N ALA A 167 -7.77 19.52 4.42
CA ALA A 167 -8.17 19.81 5.78
C ALA A 167 -7.05 19.54 6.78
N ASN A 168 -6.32 18.43 6.64
CA ASN A 168 -5.15 18.14 7.48
C ASN A 168 -4.06 19.22 7.33
N ILE A 169 -3.73 19.61 6.11
CA ILE A 169 -2.73 20.68 5.87
C ILE A 169 -3.14 21.97 6.58
N LEU A 170 -4.41 22.36 6.49
CA LEU A 170 -4.93 23.57 7.15
C LEU A 170 -4.91 23.45 8.67
N ILE A 171 -5.40 22.33 9.23
CA ILE A 171 -5.40 22.09 10.68
C ILE A 171 -3.99 22.14 11.24
N TRP A 172 -3.04 21.46 10.60
CA TRP A 172 -1.65 21.47 11.04
C TRP A 172 -0.99 22.85 10.89
N SER A 173 -1.33 23.60 9.85
CA SER A 173 -0.85 24.99 9.70
C SER A 173 -1.31 25.88 10.86
N VAL A 174 -2.57 25.71 11.29
CA VAL A 174 -3.15 26.45 12.43
C VAL A 174 -2.50 26.03 13.76
N ILE A 175 -2.30 24.72 13.98
CA ILE A 175 -1.61 24.22 15.18
C ILE A 175 -0.19 24.77 15.26
N VAL A 176 0.55 24.75 14.14
CA VAL A 176 1.92 25.27 14.07
C VAL A 176 1.97 26.78 14.37
N ASP A 177 1.03 27.56 13.84
CA ASP A 177 0.94 29.00 14.12
C ASP A 177 0.57 29.29 15.60
N LEU A 178 -0.36 28.53 16.17
CA LEU A 178 -0.73 28.63 17.59
C LEU A 178 0.45 28.32 18.51
N SER A 179 1.17 27.21 18.26
CA SER A 179 2.35 26.83 19.03
C SER A 179 3.43 27.93 19.00
N ALA A 180 3.67 28.54 17.85
CA ALA A 180 4.69 29.58 17.74
C ALA A 180 4.36 30.84 18.55
N ARG A 181 3.08 31.24 18.55
CA ARG A 181 2.60 32.37 19.35
C ARG A 181 2.69 32.08 20.85
N SER A 182 2.41 30.84 21.26
CA SER A 182 2.44 30.44 22.68
C SER A 182 3.85 30.34 23.26
N PHE A 183 4.84 29.90 22.48
CA PHE A 183 6.19 29.62 22.99
C PHE A 183 7.25 30.66 22.61
N LYS A 184 6.85 31.78 21.95
CA LYS A 184 7.78 32.75 21.33
C LYS A 184 8.88 32.04 20.53
N ASP A 185 8.48 30.94 19.89
CA ASP A 185 9.42 29.99 19.36
C ASP A 185 10.07 30.55 18.09
N THR A 186 11.34 30.23 17.85
CA THR A 186 12.02 30.73 16.66
C THR A 186 11.40 30.08 15.42
N TYR A 187 11.24 30.82 14.31
CA TYR A 187 10.70 30.30 13.04
C TYR A 187 11.36 28.98 12.59
N LEU A 188 12.66 28.80 12.85
CA LEU A 188 13.39 27.57 12.58
C LEU A 188 12.90 26.36 13.40
N ASN A 189 12.45 26.56 14.64
CA ASN A 189 11.88 25.50 15.47
C ASN A 189 10.50 25.07 14.95
N MET A 190 9.70 26.02 14.47
CA MET A 190 8.42 25.72 13.81
C MET A 190 8.62 24.82 12.58
N ILE A 191 9.62 25.12 11.76
CA ILE A 191 9.96 24.29 10.59
C ILE A 191 10.36 22.89 11.05
N ARG A 192 11.21 22.76 12.08
CA ARG A 192 11.64 21.46 12.62
C ARG A 192 10.46 20.63 13.12
N HIS A 193 9.55 21.23 13.87
CA HIS A 193 8.31 20.57 14.28
C HIS A 193 7.52 20.09 13.07
N THR A 194 7.22 21.00 12.14
CA THR A 194 6.40 20.69 10.97
C THR A 194 6.96 19.53 10.15
N ILE A 195 8.28 19.48 9.96
CA ILE A 195 8.96 18.39 9.25
C ILE A 195 8.72 17.04 9.94
N ILE A 196 8.89 16.97 11.26
CA ILE A 196 8.69 15.73 12.03
C ILE A 196 7.22 15.30 11.98
N TYR A 197 6.27 16.20 12.23
CA TYR A 197 4.84 15.89 12.17
C TYR A 197 4.39 15.39 10.81
N LEU A 198 4.86 16.05 9.75
CA LEU A 198 4.49 15.67 8.39
C LEU A 198 5.08 14.30 8.02
N ALA A 199 6.31 14.00 8.45
CA ALA A 199 6.89 12.68 8.30
C ALA A 199 6.07 11.60 9.04
N THR A 200 5.65 11.85 10.28
CA THR A 200 4.79 10.93 11.04
C THR A 200 3.46 10.70 10.32
N ALA A 201 2.79 11.77 9.88
CA ALA A 201 1.51 11.70 9.20
C ALA A 201 1.60 10.88 7.91
N VAL A 202 2.69 11.02 7.16
CA VAL A 202 2.94 10.24 5.94
C VAL A 202 3.21 8.77 6.26
N GLY A 203 3.93 8.46 7.35
CA GLY A 203 4.12 7.09 7.85
C GLY A 203 2.81 6.43 8.26
N ILE A 204 1.93 7.15 8.96
CA ILE A 204 0.58 6.68 9.30
C ILE A 204 -0.25 6.44 8.03
N PHE A 205 -0.21 7.38 7.08
CA PHE A 205 -0.90 7.24 5.80
C PHE A 205 -0.46 5.98 5.03
N LYS A 206 0.85 5.68 5.01
CA LYS A 206 1.41 4.45 4.45
C LYS A 206 0.85 3.20 5.12
N PHE A 207 0.82 3.19 6.46
CA PHE A 207 0.29 2.07 7.24
C PHE A 207 -1.20 1.84 6.97
N CYS A 208 -2.02 2.89 7.04
CA CYS A 208 -3.45 2.81 6.72
C CYS A 208 -3.67 2.35 5.27
N GLY A 209 -2.88 2.85 4.32
CA GLY A 209 -2.93 2.42 2.93
C GLY A 209 -2.63 0.93 2.76
N ALA A 210 -1.66 0.40 3.50
CA ALA A 210 -1.34 -1.03 3.49
C ALA A 210 -2.49 -1.89 4.05
N ILE A 211 -3.12 -1.46 5.15
CA ILE A 211 -4.29 -2.15 5.73
C ILE A 211 -5.46 -2.18 4.74
N LEU A 212 -5.81 -1.05 4.15
CA LEU A 212 -6.90 -0.96 3.17
C LEU A 212 -6.65 -1.86 1.95
N LEU A 213 -5.39 -1.92 1.49
CA LEU A 213 -5.00 -2.79 0.38
C LEU A 213 -5.11 -4.29 0.74
N LEU A 214 -4.82 -4.65 1.98
CA LEU A 214 -5.01 -6.03 2.47
C LEU A 214 -6.48 -6.36 2.61
N GLU A 215 -7.27 -5.48 3.24
CA GLU A 215 -8.71 -5.65 3.43
C GLU A 215 -9.43 -5.87 2.10
N GLN A 216 -9.15 -5.04 1.09
CA GLN A 216 -9.72 -5.18 -0.25
C GLN A 216 -9.45 -6.56 -0.87
N ARG A 217 -8.23 -7.08 -0.70
CA ARG A 217 -7.84 -8.38 -1.25
C ARG A 217 -8.46 -9.54 -0.48
N PHE A 218 -8.46 -9.48 0.84
CA PHE A 218 -9.14 -10.49 1.66
C PHE A 218 -10.64 -10.53 1.36
N GLY A 219 -11.30 -9.37 1.18
CA GLY A 219 -12.69 -9.29 0.76
C GLY A 219 -12.91 -9.93 -0.62
N GLN A 220 -12.01 -9.72 -1.57
CA GLN A 220 -12.07 -10.36 -2.89
C GLN A 220 -11.85 -11.88 -2.83
N LEU A 221 -10.86 -12.34 -2.07
CA LEU A 221 -10.62 -13.76 -1.80
C LEU A 221 -11.85 -14.41 -1.17
N ASN A 222 -12.46 -13.76 -0.18
CA ASN A 222 -13.66 -14.26 0.47
C ASN A 222 -14.83 -14.34 -0.53
N ASN A 223 -15.01 -13.33 -1.38
CA ASN A 223 -16.04 -13.36 -2.41
C ASN A 223 -15.82 -14.45 -3.48
N LEU A 224 -14.58 -14.72 -3.85
CA LEU A 224 -14.23 -15.82 -4.75
C LEU A 224 -14.48 -17.17 -4.06
N ALA A 225 -14.07 -17.32 -2.80
CA ALA A 225 -14.33 -18.53 -2.01
C ALA A 225 -15.82 -18.78 -1.80
N LEU A 226 -16.65 -17.75 -1.64
CA LEU A 226 -18.10 -17.89 -1.53
C LEU A 226 -18.76 -18.23 -2.87
N ARG A 227 -18.24 -17.72 -3.99
CA ARG A 227 -18.77 -17.98 -5.35
C ARG A 227 -18.37 -19.36 -5.88
N ASP A 228 -17.11 -19.71 -5.76
CA ASP A 228 -16.53 -20.93 -6.34
C ASP A 228 -16.38 -22.05 -5.31
N GLY A 229 -16.53 -21.74 -4.02
CA GLY A 229 -16.47 -22.70 -2.90
C GLY A 229 -17.31 -23.95 -3.10
N PRO A 230 -18.63 -23.86 -3.35
CA PRO A 230 -19.45 -25.06 -3.53
C PRO A 230 -18.97 -25.95 -4.68
N ASN A 231 -18.41 -25.39 -5.75
CA ASN A 231 -17.89 -26.14 -6.90
C ASN A 231 -16.53 -26.78 -6.61
N ILE A 232 -15.61 -26.06 -5.94
CA ILE A 232 -14.29 -26.57 -5.55
C ILE A 232 -14.43 -27.68 -4.50
N PHE A 233 -15.31 -27.52 -3.51
CA PHE A 233 -15.57 -28.57 -2.52
C PHE A 233 -16.26 -29.80 -3.14
N ALA A 234 -17.12 -29.62 -4.14
CA ALA A 234 -17.73 -30.72 -4.88
C ALA A 234 -16.70 -31.45 -5.76
N GLU A 235 -15.80 -30.72 -6.41
CA GLU A 235 -14.72 -31.30 -7.23
C GLU A 235 -13.71 -32.06 -6.37
N VAL A 236 -13.30 -31.52 -5.21
CA VAL A 236 -12.43 -32.20 -4.24
C VAL A 236 -13.12 -33.44 -3.66
N LYS A 237 -14.42 -33.37 -3.30
CA LYS A 237 -15.19 -34.56 -2.87
C LYS A 237 -15.29 -35.62 -3.95
N SER A 238 -15.53 -35.24 -5.20
CA SER A 238 -15.63 -36.18 -6.32
C SER A 238 -14.28 -36.82 -6.66
N THR A 239 -13.18 -36.07 -6.48
CA THR A 239 -11.81 -36.57 -6.67
C THR A 239 -11.40 -37.51 -5.54
N GLN A 240 -11.76 -37.21 -4.28
CA GLN A 240 -11.60 -38.14 -3.16
C GLN A 240 -12.49 -39.39 -3.31
N ALA A 241 -13.71 -39.25 -3.80
CA ALA A 241 -14.59 -40.39 -4.07
C ALA A 241 -14.04 -41.30 -5.19
N LYS A 242 -13.52 -40.71 -6.28
CA LYS A 242 -12.82 -41.44 -7.35
C LYS A 242 -11.52 -42.08 -6.86
N SER A 243 -10.78 -41.44 -5.96
CA SER A 243 -9.58 -42.02 -5.34
C SER A 243 -9.93 -43.23 -4.46
N LYS A 244 -11.04 -43.18 -3.71
CA LYS A 244 -11.54 -44.32 -2.92
C LYS A 244 -12.11 -45.44 -3.78
N SER A 245 -12.72 -45.14 -4.92
CA SER A 245 -13.20 -46.15 -5.87
C SER A 245 -12.09 -46.79 -6.70
N LYS A 246 -10.91 -46.16 -6.80
CA LYS A 246 -9.74 -46.71 -7.50
C LYS A 246 -8.95 -47.73 -6.66
N PHE A 247 -9.25 -47.84 -5.37
CA PHE A 247 -8.81 -48.94 -4.51
C PHE A 247 -10.01 -49.62 -3.84
N PRO A 248 -10.80 -50.42 -4.59
CA PRO A 248 -11.77 -51.29 -3.97
C PRO A 248 -11.03 -52.42 -3.26
N ARG A 249 -10.99 -52.37 -1.92
CA ARG A 249 -10.78 -53.51 -1.02
C ARG A 249 -9.65 -54.49 -1.40
N PHE A 250 -8.43 -54.23 -0.95
CA PHE A 250 -7.57 -55.30 -0.43
C PHE A 250 -7.98 -55.57 1.03
N ASN A 251 -9.16 -56.14 1.23
CA ASN A 251 -9.58 -56.71 2.51
C ASN A 251 -10.46 -57.93 2.22
N LYS A 252 -9.80 -58.96 1.71
CA LYS A 252 -10.17 -60.38 1.74
C LYS A 252 -8.93 -61.13 1.25
N LEU A 253 -7.99 -61.38 2.15
CA LEU A 253 -7.12 -62.55 2.20
C LEU A 253 -6.10 -62.37 3.34
N LEU A 254 -6.22 -63.28 4.32
CA LEU A 254 -5.47 -63.48 5.57
C LEU A 254 -5.95 -62.66 6.77
#